data_AF-A0A091RB12-F1
#
_entry.id   AF-A0A091RB12-F1
#
_cell.length_a   1.000
_cell.length_b   1.000
_cell.length_c   1.000
_cell.angle_alpha   90.00
_cell.angle_beta   90.00
_cell.angle_gamma   90.00
#
_symmetry.space_group_name_H-M   'P 1'
#
loop_
_entity.id
_entity.type
_entity.pdbx_description
1 polymer ?
#
loop_
_entity_poly.entity_id
_entity_poly.type
_entity_poly.pdbx_seq_one_letter_code
_entity_poly.pdbx_strand_id
1 'polypeptide(L)' 'RKFLQCIFHKKIQATNRNCEVTADVRHDGSEPLVDVMFADGERLIMKGANLTTIEMLTALRIRCNAKDSKEEQKSRKKNP' A
#
# COMPACT_ATOMS: atom_id res chain seq x y z
N ARG A 1 6.38 11.94 -6.12
CA ARG A 1 6.87 11.01 -7.17
C ARG A 1 7.81 9.91 -6.64
N LYS A 2 8.74 10.18 -5.71
CA LYS A 2 9.69 9.18 -5.18
C LYS A 2 9.02 7.89 -4.64
N PHE A 3 7.90 8.01 -3.93
CA PHE A 3 7.13 6.87 -3.43
C PHE A 3 6.73 5.88 -4.55
N LEU A 4 6.16 6.39 -5.65
CA LEU A 4 5.75 5.56 -6.78
C LEU A 4 6.93 4.82 -7.41
N GLN A 5 8.10 5.46 -7.52
CA GLN A 5 9.32 4.81 -8.03
C GLN A 5 9.76 3.64 -7.15
N CYS A 6 9.63 3.77 -5.83
CA CYS A 6 9.96 2.67 -4.92
C CYS A 6 9.01 1.48 -5.09
N ILE A 7 7.70 1.74 -5.13
CA ILE A 7 6.68 0.67 -5.24
C ILE A 7 6.69 0.01 -6.62
N PHE A 8 6.93 0.77 -7.68
CA PHE A 8 6.99 0.24 -9.05
C PHE A 8 8.27 -0.55 -9.34
N HIS A 9 9.16 -0.73 -8.36
CA HIS A 9 10.38 -1.50 -8.54
C HIS A 9 10.07 -2.98 -8.81
N LYS A 10 10.74 -3.60 -9.80
CA LYS A 10 10.50 -4.99 -10.23
C LYS A 10 10.54 -6.00 -9.07
N LYS A 11 11.42 -5.78 -8.08
CA LYS A 11 11.51 -6.64 -6.89
C LYS A 11 10.24 -6.61 -6.02
N ILE A 12 9.57 -5.46 -5.94
CA ILE A 12 8.33 -5.30 -5.16
C ILE A 12 7.15 -5.87 -5.96
N GLN A 13 7.06 -5.59 -7.26
CA GLN A 13 6.02 -6.20 -8.10
C GLN A 13 6.12 -7.73 -8.17
N ALA A 14 7.35 -8.27 -8.05
CA ALA A 14 7.57 -9.72 -8.04
C ALA A 14 7.06 -10.42 -6.77
N THR A 15 6.92 -9.71 -5.63
CA THR A 15 6.43 -10.33 -4.39
C THR A 15 4.94 -10.61 -4.45
N ASN A 16 4.18 -9.79 -5.16
CA ASN A 16 2.75 -9.98 -5.36
C ASN A 16 2.31 -9.53 -6.77
N ARG A 17 2.17 -10.49 -7.67
CA ARG A 17 1.71 -10.24 -9.05
C ARG A 17 0.22 -9.89 -9.16
N ASN A 18 -0.57 -10.18 -8.11
CA ASN A 18 -1.98 -9.82 -8.04
C ASN A 18 -2.16 -8.37 -7.55
N CYS A 19 -1.10 -7.72 -7.07
CA CYS A 19 -1.14 -6.33 -6.64
C CYS A 19 -1.02 -5.39 -7.85
N GLU A 20 -2.13 -4.74 -8.20
CA GLU A 20 -2.14 -3.74 -9.27
C GLU A 20 -1.67 -2.38 -8.73
N VAL A 21 -0.70 -1.77 -9.42
CA VAL A 21 -0.17 -0.45 -9.06
C VAL A 21 -0.48 0.53 -10.18
N THR A 22 -1.51 1.36 -9.97
CA THR A 22 -1.93 2.39 -10.91
C THR A 22 -1.44 3.77 -10.49
N ALA A 23 -1.11 4.63 -11.47
CA ALA A 23 -0.76 6.03 -11.22
C ALA A 23 -1.66 6.94 -12.05
N ASP A 24 -2.47 7.74 -11.38
CA ASP A 24 -3.29 8.79 -11.99
C ASP A 24 -2.54 10.14 -11.89
N VAL A 25 -2.19 10.71 -13.05
CA VAL A 25 -1.42 11.96 -13.15
C VAL A 25 -2.35 13.07 -13.60
N ARG A 26 -2.66 13.99 -12.69
CA ARG A 26 -3.55 15.12 -12.94
C ARG A 26 -2.78 16.44 -13.00
N HIS A 27 -3.27 17.38 -13.81
CA HIS A 27 -2.76 18.76 -13.91
C HIS A 27 -3.72 19.80 -13.31
N ASP A 28 -4.74 19.34 -12.58
CA ASP A 28 -5.85 20.11 -12.01
C ASP A 28 -5.49 20.89 -10.73
N GLY A 29 -4.22 20.83 -10.30
CA GLY A 29 -3.77 21.43 -9.04
C GLY A 29 -4.15 20.63 -7.80
N SER A 30 -4.73 19.44 -7.95
CA SER A 30 -5.06 18.57 -6.82
C SER A 30 -3.82 18.15 -6.04
N GLU A 31 -3.98 18.00 -4.73
CA GLU A 31 -2.93 17.47 -3.86
C GLU A 31 -2.58 16.02 -4.22
N PRO A 32 -1.30 15.63 -4.16
CA PRO A 32 -0.91 14.25 -4.38
C PRO A 32 -1.48 13.36 -3.29
N LEU A 33 -2.20 12.32 -3.69
CA LEU A 33 -2.83 11.35 -2.81
C LEU A 33 -2.38 9.94 -3.20
N VAL A 34 -2.16 9.09 -2.20
CA VAL A 34 -1.92 7.67 -2.39
C VAL A 34 -3.04 6.91 -1.71
N ASP A 35 -3.80 6.15 -2.49
CA ASP A 35 -4.84 5.24 -2.02
C ASP A 35 -4.32 3.79 -2.19
N VAL A 36 -4.39 3.00 -1.12
CA VAL A 36 -4.00 1.59 -1.11
C VAL A 36 -5.19 0.77 -0.63
N MET A 37 -5.69 -0.09 -1.51
CA MET A 37 -6.77 -1.01 -1.22
C MET A 37 -6.21 -2.39 -0.88
N PHE A 38 -6.58 -2.91 0.30
CA PHE A 38 -6.20 -4.25 0.75
C PHE A 38 -7.25 -5.28 0.32
N ALA A 39 -6.86 -6.55 0.27
CA ALA A 39 -7.73 -7.66 -0.13
C ALA A 39 -8.93 -7.88 0.81
N ASP A 40 -8.86 -7.37 2.04
CA ASP A 40 -9.97 -7.43 3.00
C ASP A 40 -10.96 -6.26 2.89
N GLY A 41 -10.77 -5.39 1.89
CA GLY A 41 -11.62 -4.24 1.63
C GLY A 41 -11.24 -2.98 2.42
N GLU A 42 -10.23 -3.04 3.30
CA GLU A 42 -9.73 -1.83 3.95
C GLU A 42 -8.95 -0.95 2.98
N ARG A 43 -8.97 0.36 3.27
CA ARG A 43 -8.25 1.37 2.49
C ARG A 43 -7.30 2.16 3.37
N LEU A 44 -6.09 2.37 2.88
CA LEU A 44 -5.10 3.27 3.47
C LEU A 44 -4.92 4.46 2.53
N ILE A 45 -5.41 5.62 2.97
CA ILE A 45 -5.31 6.88 2.24
C ILE A 45 -4.21 7.72 2.89
N MET A 46 -3.19 8.09 2.11
CA MET A 46 -2.08 8.92 2.53
C MET A 46 -2.02 10.21 1.69
N LYS A 47 -2.08 11.36 2.36
CA LYS A 47 -1.95 12.67 1.72
C LYS A 47 -0.46 13.00 1.52
N GLY A 48 0.02 12.87 0.30
CA GLY A 48 1.43 13.06 -0.05
C GLY A 48 1.92 14.50 0.04
N ALA A 49 1.04 15.49 0.24
CA ALA A 49 1.41 16.89 0.40
C ALA A 49 2.16 17.15 1.74
N ASN A 50 1.77 16.44 2.80
CA ASN A 50 2.31 16.65 4.16
C ASN A 50 3.16 15.47 4.66
N LEU A 51 3.45 14.50 3.80
CA LEU A 51 4.15 13.28 4.18
C LEU A 51 5.42 13.12 3.33
N THR A 52 6.50 12.75 4.00
CA THR A 52 7.72 12.32 3.33
C THR A 52 7.55 10.93 2.75
N THR A 53 8.38 10.60 1.75
CA THR A 53 8.36 9.26 1.14
C THR A 53 8.66 8.15 2.16
N ILE A 54 9.50 8.44 3.16
CA ILE A 54 9.88 7.48 4.21
C ILE A 54 8.67 7.19 5.12
N GLU A 55 7.92 8.21 5.52
CA GLU A 55 6.72 8.06 6.34
C GLU A 55 5.65 7.25 5.60
N MET A 56 5.44 7.51 4.31
CA MET A 56 4.48 6.76 3.50
C MET A 56 4.87 5.28 3.37
N LEU A 57 6.16 4.99 3.12
CA LEU A 57 6.66 3.61 3.06
C LEU A 57 6.56 2.91 4.42
N THR A 58 6.83 3.62 5.51
CA THR A 58 6.74 3.08 6.86
C THR A 58 5.30 2.78 7.23
N ALA A 59 4.36 3.69 6.96
CA ALA A 59 2.93 3.47 7.17
C ALA A 59 2.41 2.27 6.38
N LEU A 60 2.80 2.17 5.10
CA LEU A 60 2.46 1.00 4.27
C LEU A 60 3.02 -0.30 4.87
N ARG A 61 4.30 -0.31 5.26
CA ARG A 61 4.95 -1.49 5.86
C ARG A 61 4.28 -1.93 7.15
N ILE A 62 3.97 -0.98 8.05
CA ILE A 62 3.27 -1.27 9.31
C ILE A 62 1.90 -1.89 9.00
N ARG A 63 1.17 -1.35 8.02
CA ARG A 63 -0.14 -1.87 7.65
C ARG A 63 -0.06 -3.25 7.03
N CYS A 64 0.89 -3.50 6.12
CA CYS A 64 1.17 -4.84 5.57
C CYS A 64 1.47 -5.84 6.69
N ASN A 65 2.42 -5.55 7.58
CA ASN A 65 2.79 -6.43 8.69
C ASN A 65 1.59 -6.73 9.61
N ALA A 66 0.82 -5.69 9.96
CA ALA A 66 -0.37 -5.86 10.79
C ALA A 66 -1.46 -6.71 10.11
N LYS A 67 -1.46 -6.79 8.78
CA LYS A 67 -2.40 -7.62 8.00
C LYS A 67 -1.89 -9.06 7.86
N ASP A 68 -0.61 -9.26 7.60
CA ASP A 68 0.04 -10.57 7.62
C ASP A 68 -0.24 -11.32 8.94
N SER A 69 -0.04 -10.64 10.09
CA SER A 69 -0.34 -11.22 11.40
C SER A 69 -1.85 -11.50 11.63
N LYS A 70 -2.74 -10.75 10.97
CA LYS A 70 -4.20 -10.96 11.06
C LYS A 70 -4.69 -12.09 10.15
N GLU A 71 -4.06 -12.28 9.00
CA GLU A 71 -4.30 -13.42 8.11
C GLU A 71 -3.90 -14.73 8.79
N GLU A 72 -2.76 -14.75 9.50
CA GLU A 72 -2.32 -15.93 10.27
C GLU A 72 -3.27 -16.30 11.41
N GLN A 73 -3.95 -15.33 12.02
CA GLN A 73 -4.99 -15.61 13.02
C GLN A 73 -6.34 -16.05 12.43
N LYS A 74 -6.70 -15.57 11.23
CA LYS A 74 -7.90 -16.03 10.53
C LYS A 74 -7.75 -17.45 9.98
N SER A 75 -6.55 -17.84 9.54
CA SER A 75 -6.27 -19.21 9.10
C SER A 75 -6.20 -20.20 10.28
N ARG A 76 -5.69 -19.80 11.45
CA ARG A 76 -5.74 -20.63 12.68
C ARG A 76 -7.15 -20.89 13.23
N LYS A 77 -8.10 -19.96 13.04
CA LYS A 77 -9.51 -20.17 13.44
C LYS A 77 -10.32 -21.03 12.46
N LYS A 78 -9.76 -21.37 11.30
CA LYS A 78 -10.44 -22.12 10.23
C LYS A 78 -10.10 -23.61 10.16
N ASN A 79 -9.18 -24.09 11.02
CA ASN A 79 -8.90 -25.51 11.20
C ASN A 79 -9.55 -25.98 12.52
N PRO A 80 -10.75 -26.59 12.49
CA PRO A 80 -11.27 -27.38 13.60
C PRO A 80 -10.47 -28.67 13.83
#